data_AF-A0A3P3FDH4-F1
#
_entry.id   AF-A0A3P3FDH4-F1
#
_cell.length_a   1.000
_cell.length_b   1.000
_cell.length_c   1.000
_cell.angle_alpha   90.00
_cell.angle_beta   90.00
_cell.angle_gamma   90.00
#
_symmetry.space_group_name_H-M   'P 1'
#
loop_
_entity.id
_entity.type
_entity.pdbx_description
1 polymer ?
#
loop_
_entity_poly.entity_id
_entity_poly.type
_entity_poly.pdbx_seq_one_letter_code
_entity_poly.pdbx_strand_id
1 'polypeptide(L)'
;MEAEFAELSSGFRNAAGSSGTWNLELVAARGYLDRLMGNVRVVRYLENHFPQRFAEFQSIFDPPRAARIRRTSAIKRKTPG
;
A
#
# COMPACT_ATOMS: atom_id res chain seq x y z
N MET A 1 3.84 37.35 4.67
CA MET A 1 3.17 36.89 3.44
C MET A 1 4.16 36.24 2.46
N GLU A 2 5.07 36.96 1.79
CA GLU A 2 6.04 36.34 0.83
C GLU A 2 7.06 35.40 1.51
N ALA A 3 7.58 35.78 2.68
CA ALA A 3 8.53 34.94 3.43
C ALA A 3 7.89 33.64 3.95
N GLU A 4 6.66 33.71 4.44
CA GLU A 4 5.90 32.55 4.93
C GLU A 4 5.55 31.59 3.78
N PHE A 5 5.28 32.12 2.59
CA PHE A 5 5.04 31.31 1.39
C PHE A 5 6.32 30.63 0.89
N ALA A 6 7.48 31.30 1.00
CA ALA A 6 8.78 30.72 0.68
C ALA A 6 9.16 29.57 1.64
N GLU A 7 8.91 29.73 2.94
CA GLU A 7 9.09 28.66 3.93
C GLU A 7 8.17 27.47 3.67
N LEU A 8 6.88 27.72 3.40
CA LEU A 8 5.92 26.67 3.04
C LEU A 8 6.34 25.91 1.77
N SER A 9 6.78 26.64 0.75
CA SER A 9 7.25 26.07 -0.52
C SER A 9 8.52 25.23 -0.36
N SER A 10 9.42 25.64 0.53
CA SER A 10 10.62 24.87 0.91
C SER A 10 10.23 23.59 1.65
N GLY A 11 9.33 23.67 2.63
CA GLY A 11 8.81 22.52 3.37
C GLY A 11 8.11 21.51 2.46
N PHE A 12 7.28 21.99 1.53
CA PHE A 12 6.62 21.15 0.54
C PHE A 12 7.62 20.48 -0.40
N ARG A 13 8.64 21.20 -0.88
CA ARG A 13 9.66 20.64 -1.78
C ARG A 13 10.55 19.60 -1.09
N ASN A 14 10.88 19.83 0.18
CA ASN A 14 11.60 18.86 1.00
C ASN A 14 10.76 17.61 1.25
N ALA A 15 9.49 17.77 1.61
CA ALA A 15 8.56 16.66 1.76
C ALA A 15 8.34 15.90 0.44
N ALA A 16 8.22 16.59 -0.70
CA ALA A 16 8.10 15.97 -2.01
C ALA A 16 9.38 15.23 -2.43
N GLY A 17 10.55 15.80 -2.16
CA GLY A 17 11.85 15.20 -2.43
C GLY A 17 12.09 13.92 -1.61
N SER A 18 11.71 13.92 -0.32
CA SER A 18 11.81 12.73 0.53
C SER A 18 10.71 11.71 0.27
N SER A 19 9.51 12.15 -0.12
CA SER A 19 8.40 11.27 -0.50
C SER A 19 8.77 10.37 -1.67
N GLY A 20 9.54 10.86 -2.65
CA GLY A 20 10.00 10.04 -3.79
C GLY A 20 10.84 8.83 -3.35
N THR A 21 11.84 9.06 -2.51
CA THR A 21 12.73 8.01 -1.99
C THR A 21 11.97 7.04 -1.08
N TRP A 22 11.17 7.56 -0.15
CA TRP A 22 10.39 6.72 0.76
C TRP A 22 9.37 5.87 0.01
N ASN A 23 8.74 6.42 -1.02
CA ASN A 23 7.82 5.65 -1.87
C ASN A 23 8.54 4.54 -2.63
N LEU A 24 9.76 4.79 -3.13
CA LEU A 24 10.55 3.78 -3.84
C LEU A 24 10.99 2.66 -2.88
N GLU A 25 11.45 3.01 -1.69
CA GLU A 25 11.79 2.07 -0.62
C GLU A 25 10.57 1.24 -0.22
N LEU A 26 9.39 1.85 -0.10
CA LEU A 26 8.16 1.15 0.23
C LEU A 26 7.73 0.19 -0.88
N VAL A 27 7.87 0.58 -2.15
CA VAL A 27 7.61 -0.29 -3.31
C VAL A 27 8.58 -1.47 -3.33
N ALA A 28 9.87 -1.22 -3.07
CA ALA A 28 10.88 -2.28 -2.99
C ALA A 28 10.61 -3.24 -1.83
N ALA A 29 10.29 -2.72 -0.64
CA ALA A 29 9.92 -3.50 0.53
C ALA A 29 8.66 -4.35 0.26
N ARG A 30 7.63 -3.77 -0.36
CA ARG A 30 6.42 -4.49 -0.76
C ARG A 30 6.74 -5.61 -1.74
N GLY A 31 7.57 -5.36 -2.76
CA GLY A 31 7.99 -6.38 -3.72
C GLY A 31 8.82 -7.51 -3.10
N TYR A 32 9.67 -7.18 -2.12
CA TYR A 32 10.42 -8.17 -1.35
C TYR A 32 9.48 -9.05 -0.51
N LEU A 33 8.55 -8.44 0.21
CA LEU A 33 7.58 -9.17 1.03
C LEU A 33 6.62 -10.00 0.15
N ASP A 34 6.20 -9.52 -1.03
CA ASP A 34 5.43 -10.30 -2.02
C ASP A 34 6.19 -11.59 -2.41
N ARG A 35 7.51 -11.49 -2.68
CA ARG A 35 8.36 -12.66 -2.98
C ARG A 35 8.52 -13.59 -1.78
N LEU A 36 8.68 -13.04 -0.58
CA LEU A 36 8.81 -13.80 0.66
C LEU A 36 7.55 -14.63 0.93
N MET A 37 6.38 -14.01 0.78
CA MET A 37 5.07 -14.65 0.98
C MET A 37 4.68 -15.59 -0.16
N GLY A 38 5.30 -15.47 -1.34
CA GLY A 38 5.18 -16.46 -2.41
C GLY A 38 5.97 -17.76 -2.17
N ASN A 39 6.89 -17.79 -1.19
CA ASN A 39 7.70 -18.96 -0.90
C ASN A 39 6.99 -19.91 0.08
N VAL A 40 6.54 -21.06 -0.43
CA VAL A 40 5.81 -22.09 0.35
C VAL A 40 6.54 -22.53 1.62
N ARG A 41 7.88 -22.62 1.60
CA ARG A 41 8.65 -23.02 2.80
C ARG A 41 8.61 -21.94 3.87
N VAL A 42 8.71 -20.67 3.47
CA VAL A 42 8.66 -19.53 4.39
C VAL A 42 7.26 -19.38 4.95
N VAL A 43 6.23 -19.49 4.10
CA VAL A 43 4.82 -19.46 4.53
C VAL A 43 4.55 -20.54 5.57
N ARG A 44 4.90 -21.81 5.29
CA ARG A 44 4.70 -22.90 6.26
C ARG A 44 5.49 -22.68 7.55
N TYR A 45 6.70 -22.12 7.46
CA TYR A 45 7.49 -21.81 8.65
C TYR A 45 6.82 -20.71 9.50
N LEU A 46 6.34 -19.63 8.87
CA LEU A 46 5.66 -18.53 9.55
C LEU A 46 4.32 -18.98 10.14
N GLU A 47 3.55 -19.79 9.43
CA GLU A 47 2.30 -20.38 9.94
C GLU A 47 2.53 -21.24 11.18
N ASN A 48 3.60 -22.04 11.20
CA ASN A 48 3.87 -22.97 12.30
C ASN A 48 4.53 -22.30 13.51
N HIS A 49 5.40 -21.31 13.30
CA HIS A 49 6.19 -20.70 14.39
C HIS A 49 5.68 -19.31 14.81
N PHE A 50 5.02 -18.56 13.91
CA PHE A 50 4.62 -17.17 14.13
C PHE A 50 3.23 -16.86 13.54
N PRO A 51 2.16 -17.60 13.90
CA PRO A 51 0.85 -17.49 13.26
C PRO A 51 0.22 -16.09 13.36
N GLN A 52 0.45 -15.37 14.46
CA GLN A 52 -0.04 -14.00 14.65
C GLN A 52 0.61 -13.02 13.65
N ARG A 53 1.93 -13.07 13.50
CA ARG A 53 2.66 -12.23 12.54
C ARG A 53 2.33 -12.59 11.10
N PHE A 54 2.10 -13.87 10.83
CA PHE A 54 1.64 -14.33 9.53
C PHE A 54 0.29 -13.70 9.17
N ALA A 55 -0.68 -13.69 10.09
CA ALA A 55 -1.97 -13.04 9.88
C ALA A 55 -1.82 -11.52 9.61
N GLU A 56 -0.93 -10.84 10.33
CA GLU A 56 -0.60 -9.44 10.09
C GLU A 56 -0.02 -9.23 8.68
N PHE A 57 0.92 -10.07 8.24
CA PHE A 57 1.45 -10.01 6.88
C PHE A 57 0.34 -10.21 5.85
N GLN A 58 -0.52 -11.21 6.01
CA GLN A 58 -1.66 -11.44 5.13
C GLN A 58 -2.56 -10.19 5.02
N SER A 59 -2.78 -9.47 6.12
CA SER A 59 -3.60 -8.26 6.14
C SER A 59 -3.02 -7.10 5.34
N ILE A 60 -1.68 -7.05 5.19
CA ILE A 60 -0.97 -6.03 4.39
C ILE A 60 -1.14 -6.33 2.89
N PHE A 61 -1.27 -7.60 2.51
CA PHE A 61 -1.41 -8.03 1.13
C PHE A 61 -2.85 -8.11 0.63
N ASP A 62 -3.81 -8.27 1.54
CA ASP A 62 -5.22 -8.28 1.18
C ASP A 62 -5.63 -6.85 0.74
N PRO A 63 -6.01 -6.63 -0.53
CA PRO A 63 -6.44 -5.32 -0.97
C PRO A 63 -7.62 -4.85 -0.11
N PRO A 64 -7.65 -3.58 0.34
CA PRO A 64 -8.70 -3.10 1.23
C PRO A 64 -10.06 -3.43 0.61
N ARG A 65 -10.88 -4.17 1.36
CA ARG A 65 -12.20 -4.68 0.95
C ARG A 65 -13.10 -3.58 0.33
N ALA A 66 -12.86 -2.31 0.68
CA ALA A 66 -13.49 -1.11 0.13
C ALA A 66 -13.20 -0.85 -1.37
N ALA A 67 -12.07 -1.28 -1.91
CA ALA A 67 -11.73 -1.13 -3.33
C ALA A 67 -12.55 -2.07 -4.24
N ARG A 68 -13.16 -3.12 -3.67
CA ARG A 68 -13.97 -4.10 -4.41
C ARG A 68 -15.41 -3.65 -4.64
N ILE A 69 -15.94 -2.73 -3.82
CA ILE A 69 -17.33 -2.27 -3.86
C ILE A 69 -17.58 -1.22 -4.97
N ARG A 70 -16.54 -0.52 -5.43
CA ARG A 70 -16.67 0.52 -6.46
C ARG A 70 -16.76 0.00 -7.90
N ARG A 71 -16.39 -1.26 -8.18
CA ARG A 71 -16.45 -1.81 -9.55
C ARG A 71 -17.80 -2.43 -9.92
N THR A 72 -18.60 -2.87 -8.94
CA THR A 72 -19.88 -3.52 -9.20
C THR A 72 -21.06 -2.54 -9.26
N SER A 73 -20.90 -1.34 -8.70
CA SER A 73 -21.94 -0.30 -8.70
C SER A 73 -21.97 0.55 -9.98
N ALA A 74 -20.91 0.52 -10.81
CA ALA A 74 -20.85 1.25 -12.08
C ALA A 74 -21.57 0.55 -13.24
N ILE A 75 -21.88 -0.76 -13.12
CA ILE A 75 -22.48 -1.54 -14.22
C ILE A 75 -24.02 -1.46 -14.24
N LYS A 76 -24.66 -1.02 -13.14
CA LYS A 76 -26.14 -1.01 -13.03
C LYS A 76 -26.84 0.30 -13.45
N ARG A 77 -26.11 1.29 -13.99
CA ARG A 77 -26.68 2.58 -14.43
C ARG A 77 -26.59 2.78 -15.95
N LYS A 78 -26.93 1.77 -16.76
CA LYS A 78 -27.11 1.98 -18.21
C LYS A 78 -28.02 0.94 -18.85
N THR A 79 -29.31 0.99 -18.51
CA THR A 79 -30.39 0.39 -19.32
C THR A 79 -31.62 1.28 -19.16
N PRO A 80 -31.96 2.09 -20.17
CA PRO A 80 -33.26 2.76 -20.21
C PRO A 80 -34.32 1.75 -20.69
N GLY A 81 -35.48 1.78 -20.03
CA GLY A 81 -36.72 1.22 -20.59
C GLY A 81 -37.35 2.19 -21.56
#